data_AF-A0A1Y1KWM1-F1
#
_entry.id   AF-A0A1Y1KWM1-F1
#
_cell.length_a   1.000
_cell.length_b   1.000
_cell.length_c   1.000
_cell.angle_alpha   90.00
_cell.angle_beta   90.00
_cell.angle_gamma   90.00
#
_symmetry.space_group_name_H-M   'P 1'
#
loop_
_entity.id
_entity.type
_entity.pdbx_description
1 polymer ?
#
loop_
_entity_poly.entity_id
_entity_poly.type
_entity_poly.pdbx_seq_one_letter_code
_entity_poly.pdbx_strand_id
1 'polypeptide(L)'
;GGILYPQELYYNYNDSLRGCVCDIRRCLRKCCGSGFAMINASCKSFDGYFSVEIYQNREKLSVADEHFYYLNGEVCDENGYYRLNPVEYSEDTFYVQDDGDLYLPYAREVKYLSRDGFCM
;
A
#
# COMPACT_ATOMS: atom_id res chain seq x y z
N GLY A 1 19.96 2.17 5.16
CA GLY A 1 20.47 1.29 6.23
C GLY A 1 19.65 0.02 6.30
N GLY A 2 20.17 -1.06 6.90
CA GLY A 2 19.40 -2.30 7.09
C GLY A 2 18.28 -2.15 8.13
N ILE A 3 17.36 -3.13 8.19
CA ILE A 3 16.28 -3.20 9.18
C ILE A 3 16.66 -4.23 10.24
N LEU A 4 16.58 -3.86 11.52
CA LEU A 4 16.79 -4.77 12.64
C LEU A 4 15.44 -5.37 13.06
N TYR A 5 15.33 -6.69 13.06
CA TYR A 5 14.11 -7.40 13.46
C TYR A 5 14.26 -7.93 14.89
N PRO A 6 13.36 -7.52 15.82
CA PRO A 6 13.15 -8.21 17.09
C PRO A 6 12.79 -9.69 16.89
N GLN A 7 13.04 -10.52 17.90
CA GLN A 7 12.87 -11.98 17.82
C GLN A 7 11.43 -12.40 17.51
N GLU A 8 10.46 -11.61 17.94
CA GLU A 8 9.03 -11.81 17.75
C GLU A 8 8.51 -11.40 16.36
N LEU A 9 9.32 -10.66 15.58
CA LEU A 9 8.94 -10.14 14.27
C LEU A 9 9.61 -10.85 13.11
N TYR A 10 10.25 -12.00 13.34
CA TYR A 10 10.72 -12.88 12.27
C TYR A 10 10.35 -14.33 12.53
N TYR A 11 10.18 -15.10 11.45
CA TYR A 11 9.84 -16.51 11.49
C TYR A 11 10.34 -17.24 10.25
N ASN A 12 10.50 -18.57 10.37
CA ASN A 12 10.81 -19.42 9.22
C ASN A 12 9.53 -19.84 8.52
N TYR A 13 9.47 -19.67 7.21
CA TYR A 13 8.37 -20.11 6.36
C TYR A 13 8.92 -20.67 5.05
N ASN A 14 8.65 -21.95 4.78
CA ASN A 14 9.17 -22.68 3.62
C ASN A 14 10.68 -22.46 3.40
N ASP A 15 11.48 -22.82 4.42
CA ASP A 15 12.95 -22.67 4.43
C ASP A 15 13.49 -21.25 4.22
N SER A 16 12.62 -20.24 4.30
CA SER A 16 12.98 -18.83 4.18
C SER A 16 12.70 -18.10 5.50
N LEU A 17 13.69 -17.33 5.96
CA LEU A 17 13.49 -16.39 7.06
C LEU A 17 12.68 -15.19 6.56
N ARG A 18 11.51 -14.95 7.17
CA ARG A 18 10.63 -13.82 6.86
C ARG A 18 10.53 -12.89 8.06
N GLY A 19 10.27 -11.61 7.80
CA GLY A 19 10.09 -10.60 8.82
C GLY A 19 8.83 -9.76 8.62
N CYS A 20 8.16 -9.42 9.72
CA CYS A 20 7.00 -8.51 9.76
C CYS A 20 7.46 -7.06 9.71
N VAL A 21 7.98 -6.63 8.55
CA VAL A 21 8.59 -5.31 8.38
C VAL A 21 7.64 -4.16 8.71
N CYS A 22 6.33 -4.37 8.52
CA CYS A 22 5.30 -3.36 8.72
C CYS A 22 4.92 -3.09 10.17
N ASP A 23 5.44 -3.91 11.10
CA ASP A 23 5.34 -3.68 12.55
C ASP A 23 6.53 -2.84 13.05
N ILE A 24 7.54 -2.62 12.20
CA ILE A 24 8.75 -1.85 12.49
C ILE A 24 8.78 -0.54 11.69
N ARG A 25 8.29 -0.57 10.45
CA ARG A 25 8.22 0.59 9.55
C ARG A 25 6.81 0.74 9.00
N ARG A 26 6.46 1.96 8.62
CA ARG A 26 5.24 2.21 7.84
C ARG A 26 5.37 1.52 6.48
N CYS A 27 4.31 0.87 6.02
CA CYS A 27 4.31 0.15 4.77
C CYS A 27 3.23 0.64 3.83
N LEU A 28 3.50 0.54 2.53
CA LEU A 28 2.49 0.62 1.49
C LEU A 28 2.71 -0.52 0.51
N ARG A 29 1.64 -1.16 0.06
CA ARG A 29 1.73 -2.32 -0.82
C ARG A 29 1.51 -1.91 -2.27
N LYS A 30 2.47 -2.28 -3.12
CA LYS A 30 2.32 -2.21 -4.57
C LYS A 30 1.72 -3.50 -5.09
N CYS A 31 0.75 -3.40 -6.00
CA CYS A 31 0.17 -4.58 -6.64
C CYS A 31 1.23 -5.30 -7.49
N CYS A 32 2.07 -4.52 -8.17
CA CYS A 32 3.11 -5.02 -9.05
C CYS A 32 4.51 -4.82 -8.43
N GLY A 33 5.42 -5.71 -8.81
CA GLY A 33 6.82 -5.61 -8.41
C GLY A 33 7.54 -4.36 -8.92
N SER A 34 8.76 -4.15 -8.46
CA SER A 34 9.62 -3.05 -8.91
C SER A 34 9.80 -3.06 -10.44
N GLY A 35 9.63 -1.89 -11.08
CA GLY A 35 9.69 -1.74 -12.54
C GLY A 35 8.40 -2.09 -13.29
N PHE A 36 7.31 -2.38 -12.56
CA PHE A 36 6.00 -2.70 -13.13
C PHE A 36 4.89 -1.83 -12.52
N ALA A 37 3.84 -1.62 -13.30
CA ALA A 37 2.60 -0.97 -12.90
C ALA A 37 1.39 -1.79 -13.35
N MET A 38 0.28 -1.66 -12.61
CA MET A 38 -0.98 -2.32 -12.95
C MET A 38 -1.67 -1.57 -14.10
N ILE A 39 -1.67 -2.17 -15.30
CA ILE A 39 -2.26 -1.59 -16.51
C ILE A 39 -3.25 -2.59 -17.11
N ASN A 40 -4.53 -2.23 -17.14
CA ASN A 40 -5.64 -3.10 -17.58
C ASN A 40 -5.65 -4.46 -16.85
N ALA A 41 -5.58 -4.43 -15.51
CA ALA A 41 -5.57 -5.61 -14.65
C ALA A 41 -4.40 -6.58 -14.92
N SER A 42 -3.27 -6.08 -15.42
CA SER A 42 -2.04 -6.85 -15.55
C SER A 42 -0.81 -6.01 -15.23
N CYS A 43 0.18 -6.62 -14.58
CA CYS A 43 1.45 -5.97 -14.34
C CYS A 43 2.25 -5.85 -15.64
N LYS A 44 2.51 -4.61 -16.06
CA LYS A 44 3.30 -4.28 -17.25
C LYS A 44 4.50 -3.44 -16.87
N SER A 45 5.58 -3.57 -17.63
CA SER A 45 6.79 -2.79 -17.43
C SER A 45 6.46 -1.29 -17.47
N PHE A 46 7.03 -0.55 -16.52
CA PHE A 46 6.81 0.87 -16.34
C PHE A 46 8.11 1.52 -15.88
N ASP A 47 8.61 2.46 -16.69
CA ASP A 47 9.88 3.17 -16.44
C ASP A 47 9.72 4.47 -15.65
N GLY A 48 8.52 4.74 -15.14
CA GLY A 48 8.25 5.92 -14.31
C GLY A 48 8.52 5.70 -12.83
N TYR A 49 8.52 6.81 -12.08
CA TYR A 49 8.66 6.79 -10.63
C TYR A 49 7.29 6.62 -9.95
N PHE A 50 7.24 5.79 -8.91
CA PHE A 50 6.05 5.65 -8.08
C PHE A 50 6.14 6.64 -6.91
N SER A 51 5.32 7.69 -6.94
CA SER A 51 5.19 8.65 -5.84
C SER A 51 3.73 8.74 -5.40
N VAL A 52 3.52 8.74 -4.08
CA VAL A 52 2.20 8.93 -3.49
C VAL A 52 2.22 10.17 -2.62
N GLU A 53 1.13 10.93 -2.66
CA GLU A 53 0.91 12.02 -1.72
C GLU A 53 0.34 11.46 -0.42
N ILE A 54 0.85 11.94 0.71
CA ILE A 54 0.53 11.43 2.04
C ILE A 54 -0.27 12.48 2.79
N TYR A 55 -1.27 12.02 3.53
CA TYR A 55 -2.28 12.86 4.17
C TYR A 55 -2.48 12.50 5.64
N GLN A 56 -2.94 13.47 6.41
CA GLN A 56 -3.61 13.24 7.68
C GLN A 56 -5.07 13.65 7.50
N ASN A 57 -5.97 12.65 7.49
CA ASN A 57 -7.33 12.80 6.97
C ASN A 57 -7.31 13.31 5.52
N ARG A 58 -7.52 14.63 5.33
CA ARG A 58 -7.56 15.33 4.02
C ARG A 58 -6.47 16.38 3.85
N GLU A 59 -5.64 16.58 4.87
CA GLU A 59 -4.57 17.57 4.84
C GLU A 59 -3.27 16.93 4.36
N LYS A 60 -2.69 17.48 3.29
CA LYS A 60 -1.45 16.96 2.71
C LYS A 60 -0.29 17.17 3.69
N LEU A 61 0.45 16.11 3.96
CA LEU A 61 1.66 16.13 4.78
C LEU A 61 2.90 16.23 3.88
N SER A 62 3.90 16.97 4.36
CA SER A 62 5.24 16.95 3.79
C SER A 62 6.08 15.93 4.56
N VAL A 63 6.36 14.80 3.94
CA VAL A 63 7.18 13.73 4.50
C VAL A 63 8.43 13.49 3.65
N ALA A 64 9.40 12.77 4.19
CA ALA A 64 10.59 12.35 3.43
C ALA A 64 10.24 11.29 2.37
N ASP A 65 11.03 11.21 1.29
CA ASP A 65 10.81 10.26 0.19
C ASP A 65 10.79 8.78 0.64
N GLU A 66 11.48 8.46 1.74
CA GLU A 66 11.54 7.12 2.33
C GLU A 66 10.48 6.88 3.44
N HIS A 67 9.35 7.57 3.38
CA HIS A 67 8.30 7.47 4.41
C HIS A 67 7.74 6.05 4.55
N PHE A 68 7.58 5.35 3.42
CA PHE A 68 7.08 3.97 3.40
C PHE A 68 8.15 2.96 2.98
N TYR A 69 8.06 1.78 3.58
CA TYR A 69 8.64 0.57 3.04
C TYR A 69 7.65 -0.07 2.06
N TYR A 70 8.04 -0.20 0.79
CA TYR A 70 7.16 -0.76 -0.23
C TYR A 70 7.18 -2.30 -0.21
N LEU A 71 6.01 -2.89 0.05
CA LEU A 71 5.78 -4.31 -0.20
C LEU A 71 5.43 -4.51 -1.66
N ASN A 72 5.87 -5.64 -2.22
CA ASN A 72 5.51 -6.04 -3.59
C ASN A 72 4.60 -7.26 -3.55
N GLY A 73 3.63 -7.29 -4.45
CA GLY A 73 2.75 -8.44 -4.68
C GLY A 73 1.34 -8.19 -4.18
N GLU A 74 0.41 -8.87 -4.84
CA GLU A 74 -1.02 -8.74 -4.58
C GLU A 74 -1.39 -9.12 -3.14
N VAL A 75 -2.45 -8.51 -2.62
CA VAL A 75 -3.06 -8.91 -1.35
C VAL A 75 -3.85 -10.17 -1.61
N CYS A 76 -3.51 -11.32 -1.01
CA CYS A 76 -4.37 -12.50 -1.15
C CYS A 76 -5.79 -12.21 -0.65
N ASP A 77 -6.77 -12.06 -1.54
CA ASP A 77 -8.19 -12.08 -1.18
C ASP A 77 -8.95 -13.06 -2.06
N GLU A 78 -9.69 -13.97 -1.41
CA GLU A 78 -10.59 -14.92 -2.06
C GLU A 78 -11.80 -14.21 -2.70
N ASN A 79 -12.07 -12.97 -2.30
CA ASN A 79 -13.22 -12.17 -2.75
C ASN A 79 -12.95 -11.34 -4.01
N GLY A 80 -11.74 -11.41 -4.56
CA GLY A 80 -11.32 -10.63 -5.72
C GLY A 80 -11.03 -9.15 -5.40
N TYR A 81 -10.53 -8.43 -6.40
CA TYR A 81 -10.15 -7.02 -6.27
C TYR A 81 -11.14 -6.11 -6.98
N TYR A 82 -11.41 -4.95 -6.41
CA TYR A 82 -12.06 -3.84 -7.12
C TYR A 82 -11.09 -2.67 -7.24
N ARG A 83 -11.22 -1.90 -8.32
CA ARG A 83 -10.39 -0.72 -8.59
C ARG A 83 -11.14 0.52 -8.13
N LEU A 84 -10.51 1.32 -7.28
CA LEU A 84 -10.96 2.69 -7.00
C LEU A 84 -10.73 3.57 -8.24
N ASN A 85 -11.77 4.22 -8.72
CA ASN A 85 -11.72 5.14 -9.86
C ASN A 85 -12.29 6.52 -9.51
N PRO A 86 -11.54 7.35 -8.77
CA PRO A 86 -11.98 8.69 -8.36
C PRO A 86 -12.23 9.66 -9.52
N VAL A 87 -11.77 9.33 -10.74
CA VAL A 87 -12.03 10.14 -11.94
C VAL A 87 -13.47 9.98 -12.43
N GLU A 88 -14.02 8.76 -12.33
CA GLU A 88 -15.40 8.46 -12.75
C GLU A 88 -16.38 8.53 -11.58
N TYR A 89 -15.95 8.10 -10.39
CA TYR A 89 -16.80 7.94 -9.20
C TYR A 89 -16.24 8.74 -8.03
N SER A 90 -16.89 9.85 -7.66
CA SER A 90 -16.43 10.70 -6.56
C SER A 90 -16.33 9.98 -5.21
N GLU A 91 -17.19 8.97 -5.02
CA GLU A 91 -17.20 8.07 -3.85
C GLU A 91 -15.93 7.22 -3.70
N ASP A 92 -15.19 7.03 -4.79
CA ASP A 92 -13.90 6.32 -4.80
C ASP A 92 -12.72 7.24 -4.47
N THR A 93 -12.95 8.52 -4.18
CA THR A 93 -11.89 9.43 -3.74
C THR A 93 -11.28 8.92 -2.44
N PHE A 94 -9.96 8.73 -2.46
CA PHE A 94 -9.19 8.20 -1.35
C PHE A 94 -7.98 9.08 -1.04
N TYR A 95 -7.50 9.00 0.20
CA TYR A 95 -6.30 9.68 0.68
C TYR A 95 -5.39 8.65 1.37
N VAL A 96 -4.14 8.53 0.91
CA VAL A 96 -3.14 7.66 1.56
C VAL A 96 -2.74 8.30 2.89
N GLN A 97 -3.04 7.61 3.99
CA GLN A 97 -2.76 8.09 5.34
C GLN A 97 -1.30 7.82 5.72
N ASP A 98 -0.79 8.51 6.74
CA ASP A 98 0.61 8.44 7.13
C ASP A 98 1.03 7.08 7.72
N ASP A 99 0.08 6.23 8.11
CA ASP A 99 0.28 4.86 8.58
C ASP A 99 0.22 3.79 7.45
N GLY A 100 -0.19 4.20 6.25
CA GLY A 100 -0.33 3.35 5.08
C GLY A 100 -1.76 2.91 4.77
N ASP A 101 -2.75 3.30 5.56
CA ASP A 101 -4.15 3.01 5.28
C ASP A 101 -4.74 3.97 4.23
N LEU A 102 -5.87 3.61 3.62
CA LEU A 102 -6.64 4.53 2.78
C LEU A 102 -7.82 5.10 3.56
N TYR A 103 -7.98 6.41 3.52
CA TYR A 103 -9.17 7.11 3.99
C TYR A 103 -10.11 7.41 2.82
N LEU A 104 -11.35 6.92 2.87
CA LEU A 104 -12.39 7.13 1.85
C LEU A 104 -13.55 7.95 2.46
N PRO A 105 -13.48 9.30 2.42
CA PRO A 105 -14.46 10.16 3.05
C PRO A 105 -15.83 10.20 2.35
N TYR A 106 -15.88 9.84 1.07
CA TYR A 106 -17.08 9.98 0.24
C TYR A 106 -17.73 8.65 -0.15
N ALA A 107 -17.19 7.53 0.35
CA ALA A 107 -17.90 6.26 0.28
C ALA A 107 -19.27 6.39 1.01
N ARG A 108 -20.20 5.45 0.74
CA ARG A 108 -21.55 5.47 1.36
C ARG A 108 -21.52 5.68 2.87
N GLU A 109 -20.49 5.12 3.50
CA GLU A 109 -20.09 5.41 4.87
C GLU A 109 -18.59 5.69 4.87
N VAL A 110 -18.14 6.58 5.75
CA VAL A 110 -16.71 6.88 5.92
C VAL A 110 -15.96 5.59 6.22
N LYS A 111 -14.99 5.26 5.37
CA LYS A 111 -14.27 3.98 5.43
C LYS A 111 -12.77 4.21 5.55
N TYR A 112 -12.13 3.35 6.34
CA TYR A 112 -10.69 3.14 6.30
C TYR A 112 -10.42 1.75 5.72
N LEU A 113 -9.54 1.68 4.72
CA LEU A 113 -9.02 0.41 4.22
C LEU A 113 -7.64 0.19 4.81
N SER A 114 -7.51 -0.88 5.59
CA SER A 114 -6.21 -1.32 6.09
C SER A 114 -5.26 -1.59 4.93
N ARG A 115 -3.98 -1.23 5.09
CA ARG A 115 -2.88 -1.55 4.16
C ARG A 115 -2.80 -3.01 3.72
N ASP A 116 -3.35 -3.93 4.52
CA ASP A 116 -3.38 -5.36 4.22
C ASP A 116 -4.60 -5.77 3.38
N GLY A 117 -5.52 -4.84 3.10
CA GLY A 117 -6.72 -5.04 2.30
C GLY A 117 -6.70 -4.37 0.93
N PHE A 118 -5.60 -3.73 0.53
CA PHE A 118 -5.44 -3.14 -0.80
C PHE A 118 -4.00 -3.19 -1.30
N CYS A 119 -3.83 -2.93 -2.59
CA CYS A 119 -2.54 -2.62 -3.19
C CYS A 119 -2.71 -1.46 -4.19
N MET A 120 -1.60 -0.81 -4.54
CA MET A 120 -1.56 0.32 -5.49
C MET A 120 -0.65 0.07 -6.69
#